data_AF-A0AAV0VR15-F1
#
_entry.id   AF-A0AAV0VR15-F1
#
_cell.length_a   1.000
_cell.length_b   1.000
_cell.length_c   1.000
_cell.angle_alpha   90.00
_cell.angle_beta   90.00
_cell.angle_gamma   90.00
#
_symmetry.space_group_name_H-M   'P 1'
#
loop_
_entity.id
_entity.type
_entity.pdbx_description
1 polymer ?
#
loop_
_entity_poly.entity_id
_entity_poly.type
_entity_poly.pdbx_seq_one_letter_code
_entity_poly.pdbx_strand_id
1 'polypeptide(L)'
;MEQINNSDEVLNTVRSIVHHLNDVNLAKMTPKMIALPVHNVKLLEEITDIIFDRALKRQNYTHVYAQMCACMINDSKFNKLATDTKTTFQKVLLKKCSDVFYTDYQQELNKLKEKMKNENMVPNMCISTLNNFQFKFDKKSICNCRFIGELFRMGTFPKKVILSCITDLSKEINENIELQMNCLCTILQLVGPILSKTYDLNKPVNKLVSSLNNHGMSSSLKCLIHQVKRMHSKGWKNEGNCF
;
A
#
# COMPACT_ATOMS: atom_id res chain seq x y z
N MET A 1 -29.76 10.94 16.87
CA MET A 1 -29.10 12.07 16.18
C MET A 1 -27.75 12.41 16.80
N GLU A 2 -27.58 12.41 18.14
CA GLU A 2 -26.30 12.73 18.80
C GLU A 2 -25.12 11.80 18.47
N GLN A 3 -25.30 10.47 18.41
CA GLN A 3 -24.20 9.54 18.06
C GLN A 3 -23.73 9.64 16.60
N ILE A 4 -24.65 10.01 15.69
CA ILE A 4 -24.33 10.22 14.27
C ILE A 4 -23.51 11.51 14.12
N ASN A 5 -23.92 12.59 14.80
CA ASN A 5 -23.21 13.87 14.77
C ASN A 5 -21.78 13.76 15.33
N ASN A 6 -21.59 12.97 16.38
CA ASN A 6 -20.27 12.70 16.96
C ASN A 6 -19.36 11.90 16.01
N SER A 7 -19.91 10.93 15.27
CA SER A 7 -19.13 10.14 14.31
C SER A 7 -18.62 11.00 13.15
N ASP A 8 -19.45 11.89 12.60
CA ASP A 8 -19.05 12.78 11.51
C ASP A 8 -17.97 13.78 11.93
N GLU A 9 -18.04 14.32 13.16
CA GLU A 9 -16.99 15.17 13.73
C GLU A 9 -15.65 14.45 13.87
N VAL A 10 -15.68 13.18 14.33
CA VAL A 10 -14.49 12.33 14.37
C VAL A 10 -13.90 12.15 12.98
N LEU A 11 -14.72 11.77 11.99
CA LEU A 11 -14.26 11.56 10.62
C LEU A 11 -13.70 12.84 9.99
N ASN A 12 -14.32 14.00 10.24
CA ASN A 12 -13.80 15.29 9.78
C ASN A 12 -12.44 15.62 10.40
N THR A 13 -12.26 15.32 11.69
CA THR A 13 -10.98 15.48 12.38
C THR A 13 -9.92 14.55 11.78
N VAL A 14 -10.27 13.28 11.52
CA VAL A 14 -9.38 12.30 10.87
C VAL A 14 -8.96 12.80 9.49
N ARG A 15 -9.90 13.27 8.67
CA ARG A 15 -9.63 13.85 7.34
C ARG A 15 -8.65 15.02 7.44
N SER A 16 -8.87 15.94 8.38
CA SER A 16 -7.98 17.08 8.62
C SER A 16 -6.57 16.64 9.01
N ILE A 17 -6.45 15.68 9.94
CA ILE A 17 -5.15 15.12 10.37
C ILE A 17 -4.42 14.50 9.18
N VAL A 18 -5.04 13.54 8.47
CA VAL A 18 -4.36 12.83 7.38
C VAL A 18 -4.05 13.74 6.20
N HIS A 19 -4.83 14.81 5.99
CA HIS A 19 -4.59 15.76 4.92
C HIS A 19 -3.25 16.47 5.09
N HIS A 20 -2.95 16.91 6.31
CA HIS A 20 -1.78 17.72 6.65
C HIS A 20 -0.59 16.90 7.15
N LEU A 21 -0.77 15.61 7.41
CA LEU A 21 0.27 14.76 8.00
C LEU A 21 1.58 14.78 7.18
N ASN A 22 2.71 14.98 7.84
CA ASN A 22 4.06 14.96 7.26
C ASN A 22 5.09 14.65 8.37
N ASP A 23 6.36 14.51 8.00
CA ASP A 23 7.44 14.19 8.94
C ASP A 23 7.55 15.18 10.10
N VAL A 24 7.36 16.48 9.82
CA VAL A 24 7.51 17.56 10.81
C VAL A 24 6.40 17.55 11.85
N ASN A 25 5.15 17.30 11.43
CA ASN A 25 4.00 17.39 12.31
C ASN A 25 3.51 16.03 12.85
N LEU A 26 4.12 14.91 12.45
CA LEU A 26 3.73 13.57 12.87
C LEU A 26 3.64 13.45 14.40
N ALA A 27 4.66 13.90 15.12
CA ALA A 27 4.70 13.84 16.59
C ALA A 27 3.56 14.63 17.25
N LYS A 28 3.06 15.68 16.60
CA LYS A 28 1.93 16.49 17.08
C LYS A 28 0.57 15.92 16.67
N MET A 29 0.49 15.28 15.50
CA MET A 29 -0.77 14.81 14.92
C MET A 29 -1.14 13.41 15.42
N THR A 30 -0.17 12.54 15.65
CA THR A 30 -0.41 11.16 16.13
C THR A 30 -1.16 11.13 17.48
N PRO A 31 -0.80 11.90 18.51
CA PRO A 31 -1.57 11.92 19.76
C PRO A 31 -3.02 12.37 19.57
N LYS A 32 -3.26 13.30 18.63
CA LYS A 32 -4.63 13.75 18.29
C LYS A 32 -5.44 12.63 17.65
N MET A 33 -4.82 11.84 16.76
CA MET A 33 -5.47 10.67 16.16
C MET A 33 -5.83 9.62 17.22
N ILE A 34 -4.91 9.34 18.15
CA ILE A 34 -5.11 8.35 19.22
C ILE A 34 -6.15 8.80 20.26
N ALA A 35 -6.30 10.11 20.45
CA ALA A 35 -7.28 10.67 21.37
C ALA A 35 -8.74 10.54 20.88
N LEU A 36 -8.97 10.23 19.60
CA LEU A 36 -10.31 10.19 19.03
C LEU A 36 -11.19 9.08 19.66
N PRO A 37 -12.48 9.35 19.92
CA PRO A 37 -13.41 8.37 20.46
C PRO A 37 -13.89 7.39 19.39
N VAL A 38 -13.25 6.21 19.32
CA VAL A 38 -13.71 5.10 18.46
C VAL A 38 -14.58 4.14 19.28
N HIS A 39 -15.87 4.07 18.95
CA HIS A 39 -16.87 3.40 19.79
C HIS A 39 -17.52 2.18 19.12
N ASN A 40 -17.33 1.98 17.81
CA ASN A 40 -17.89 0.85 17.08
C ASN A 40 -17.00 0.46 15.87
N VAL A 41 -17.27 -0.72 15.31
CA VAL A 41 -16.49 -1.29 14.19
C VAL A 41 -16.64 -0.47 12.92
N LYS A 42 -17.84 0.02 12.61
CA LYS A 42 -18.11 0.82 11.40
C LYS A 42 -17.25 2.09 11.38
N LEU A 43 -17.19 2.83 12.48
CA LEU A 43 -16.35 4.02 12.60
C LEU A 43 -14.87 3.67 12.45
N LEU A 44 -14.42 2.54 13.02
CA LEU A 44 -13.04 2.07 12.84
C LEU A 44 -12.72 1.79 11.36
N GLU A 45 -13.63 1.17 10.63
CA GLU A 45 -13.50 0.91 9.19
C GLU A 45 -13.43 2.21 8.39
N GLU A 46 -14.30 3.17 8.67
CA GLU A 46 -14.32 4.47 7.99
C GLU A 46 -13.05 5.30 8.27
N ILE A 47 -12.54 5.28 9.51
CA ILE A 47 -11.25 5.88 9.87
C ILE A 47 -10.12 5.22 9.08
N THR A 48 -10.12 3.88 9.02
CA THR A 48 -9.12 3.11 8.28
C THR A 48 -9.14 3.47 6.81
N ASP A 49 -10.33 3.63 6.21
CA ASP A 49 -10.50 4.01 4.81
C ASP A 49 -9.91 5.40 4.53
N ILE A 50 -10.19 6.38 5.39
CA ILE A 50 -9.64 7.74 5.23
C ILE A 50 -8.10 7.73 5.28
N ILE A 51 -7.51 6.98 6.22
CA ILE A 51 -6.05 6.87 6.34
C ILE A 51 -5.46 6.16 5.13
N PHE A 52 -6.02 5.02 4.75
CA PHE A 52 -5.55 4.19 3.64
C PHE A 52 -5.60 4.93 2.31
N ASP A 53 -6.75 5.54 1.99
CA ASP A 53 -6.92 6.33 0.77
C ASP A 53 -5.91 7.47 0.68
N ARG A 54 -5.67 8.15 1.81
CA ARG A 54 -4.73 9.26 1.84
C ARG A 54 -3.29 8.79 1.69
N ALA A 55 -2.92 7.67 2.32
CA ALA A 55 -1.60 7.06 2.19
C ALA A 55 -1.30 6.67 0.72
N LEU A 56 -2.26 6.02 0.04
CA LEU A 56 -2.08 5.64 -1.37
C LEU A 56 -2.01 6.84 -2.32
N LYS A 57 -2.70 7.95 -2.00
CA LYS A 57 -2.62 9.20 -2.78
C LYS A 57 -1.29 9.93 -2.59
N ARG A 58 -0.61 9.74 -1.45
CA ARG A 58 0.63 10.45 -1.08
C ARG A 58 1.80 9.47 -0.90
N GLN A 59 2.23 8.85 -2.01
CA GLN A 59 3.30 7.84 -2.05
C GLN A 59 4.57 8.21 -1.25
N ASN A 60 5.01 9.47 -1.33
CA ASN A 60 6.23 9.97 -0.67
C ASN A 60 6.09 10.11 0.86
N TYR A 61 4.88 9.98 1.40
CA TYR A 61 4.59 10.11 2.83
C TYR A 61 4.06 8.80 3.43
N THR A 62 4.10 7.69 2.68
CA THR A 62 3.58 6.39 3.13
C THR A 62 4.23 5.92 4.44
N HIS A 63 5.51 6.23 4.67
CA HIS A 63 6.21 5.93 5.93
C HIS A 63 5.60 6.70 7.11
N VAL A 64 5.23 7.98 6.92
CA VAL A 64 4.57 8.80 7.94
C VAL A 64 3.22 8.20 8.34
N TYR A 65 2.42 7.79 7.35
CA TYR A 65 1.15 7.11 7.60
C TYR A 65 1.35 5.76 8.31
N ALA A 66 2.35 4.98 7.90
CA ALA A 66 2.64 3.68 8.51
C ALA A 66 3.05 3.82 9.98
N GLN A 67 3.85 4.84 10.32
CA GLN A 67 4.25 5.13 11.69
C GLN A 67 3.05 5.53 12.55
N MET A 68 2.16 6.40 12.05
CA MET A 68 0.92 6.72 12.75
C MET A 68 0.03 5.48 12.96
N CYS A 69 -0.12 4.63 11.93
CA CYS A 69 -0.86 3.37 12.04
C CYS A 69 -0.25 2.44 13.10
N ALA A 70 1.08 2.35 13.20
CA ALA A 70 1.73 1.55 14.23
C ALA A 70 1.39 2.03 15.64
N CYS A 71 1.35 3.36 15.87
CA CYS A 71 0.91 3.91 17.15
C CYS A 71 -0.55 3.59 17.45
N MET A 72 -1.44 3.65 16.45
CA MET A 72 -2.85 3.26 16.62
C MET A 72 -2.99 1.77 16.98
N ILE A 73 -2.21 0.89 16.35
CA ILE A 73 -2.24 -0.56 16.63
C ILE A 73 -1.76 -0.88 18.03
N ASN A 74 -0.88 -0.08 18.61
CA ASN A 74 -0.41 -0.28 19.98
C ASN A 74 -1.38 0.27 21.04
N ASP A 75 -2.42 1.01 20.64
CA ASP A 75 -3.42 1.53 21.57
C ASP A 75 -4.64 0.60 21.65
N SER A 76 -5.05 0.25 22.87
CA SER A 76 -6.16 -0.67 23.11
C SER A 76 -7.51 -0.23 22.52
N LYS A 77 -7.76 1.08 22.36
CA LYS A 77 -9.01 1.61 21.80
C LYS A 77 -9.28 1.13 20.37
N PHE A 78 -8.22 0.89 19.61
CA PHE A 78 -8.30 0.43 18.23
C PHE A 78 -8.30 -1.10 18.09
N ASN A 79 -8.19 -1.83 19.20
CA ASN A 79 -8.08 -3.29 19.22
C ASN A 79 -9.10 -4.00 20.12
N LYS A 80 -9.77 -3.26 21.01
CA LYS A 80 -10.78 -3.78 21.93
C LYS A 80 -11.98 -2.84 21.92
N LEU A 81 -12.81 -2.93 20.87
CA LEU A 81 -14.05 -2.18 20.81
C LEU A 81 -15.09 -2.82 21.73
N ALA A 82 -15.93 -2.00 22.36
CA ALA A 82 -16.96 -2.48 23.29
C ALA A 82 -17.94 -3.45 22.63
N THR A 83 -18.17 -3.30 21.32
CA THR A 83 -19.12 -4.10 20.53
C THR A 83 -18.48 -5.33 19.88
N ASP A 84 -17.15 -5.39 19.77
CA ASP A 84 -16.42 -6.48 19.12
C ASP A 84 -14.94 -6.49 19.53
N THR A 85 -14.49 -7.57 20.16
CA THR A 85 -13.09 -7.75 20.59
C THR A 85 -12.25 -8.55 19.59
N LYS A 86 -12.87 -9.08 18.52
CA LYS A 86 -12.19 -9.83 17.45
C LYS A 86 -11.69 -8.90 16.36
N THR A 87 -12.41 -7.83 16.06
CA THR A 87 -12.02 -6.85 15.04
C THR A 87 -11.04 -5.83 15.61
N THR A 88 -9.89 -5.72 14.96
CA THR A 88 -8.78 -4.83 15.35
C THR A 88 -8.40 -3.95 14.17
N PHE A 89 -7.88 -2.76 14.42
CA PHE A 89 -7.41 -1.86 13.36
C PHE A 89 -6.39 -2.52 12.43
N GLN A 90 -5.46 -3.31 12.97
CA GLN A 90 -4.48 -4.08 12.18
C GLN A 90 -5.16 -5.02 11.16
N LYS A 91 -6.22 -5.74 11.57
CA LYS A 91 -6.98 -6.65 10.70
C LYS A 91 -7.73 -5.90 9.60
N VAL A 92 -8.39 -4.79 9.94
CA VAL A 92 -9.10 -3.95 8.98
C VAL A 92 -8.11 -3.38 7.96
N LEU A 93 -6.99 -2.83 8.42
CA LEU A 93 -5.94 -2.27 7.56
C LEU A 93 -5.32 -3.34 6.65
N LEU A 94 -5.05 -4.53 7.18
CA LEU A 94 -4.56 -5.67 6.40
C LEU A 94 -5.57 -6.07 5.32
N LYS A 95 -6.86 -6.16 5.66
CA LYS A 95 -7.91 -6.46 4.67
C LYS A 95 -7.92 -5.45 3.54
N LYS A 96 -7.84 -4.15 3.83
CA LYS A 96 -7.78 -3.09 2.80
C LYS A 96 -6.53 -3.22 1.90
N CYS A 97 -5.38 -3.50 2.51
CA CYS A 97 -4.15 -3.77 1.75
C CYS A 97 -4.28 -5.00 0.84
N SER A 98 -4.86 -6.09 1.35
CA SER A 98 -5.11 -7.32 0.60
C SER A 98 -6.10 -7.10 -0.54
N ASP A 99 -7.17 -6.35 -0.32
CA ASP A 99 -8.18 -6.08 -1.34
C ASP A 99 -7.59 -5.36 -2.54
N VAL A 100 -6.70 -4.39 -2.30
CA VAL A 100 -5.98 -3.71 -3.38
C VAL A 100 -4.92 -4.61 -4.02
N PHE A 101 -4.20 -5.39 -3.21
CA PHE A 101 -3.11 -6.25 -3.71
C PHE A 101 -3.62 -7.36 -4.64
N TYR A 102 -4.78 -7.94 -4.33
CA TYR A 102 -5.41 -9.02 -5.10
C TYR A 102 -6.52 -8.53 -6.04
N THR A 103 -6.60 -7.22 -6.31
CA THR A 103 -7.56 -6.71 -7.30
C THR A 103 -7.23 -7.28 -8.69
N ASP A 104 -8.21 -7.92 -9.32
CA ASP A 104 -8.09 -8.44 -10.68
C ASP A 104 -8.17 -7.28 -11.70
N TYR A 105 -7.05 -7.02 -12.37
CA TYR A 105 -6.94 -5.98 -13.38
C TYR A 105 -7.92 -6.18 -14.54
N GLN A 106 -8.05 -7.42 -15.05
CA GLN A 106 -8.91 -7.70 -16.20
C GLN A 106 -10.38 -7.54 -15.83
N GLN A 107 -10.75 -7.96 -14.62
CA GLN A 107 -12.10 -7.77 -14.12
C GLN A 107 -12.46 -6.28 -14.05
N GLU A 108 -11.59 -5.43 -13.49
CA GLU A 108 -11.82 -3.99 -13.39
C GLU A 108 -11.78 -3.30 -14.77
N LEU A 109 -10.89 -3.72 -15.66
CA LEU A 109 -10.81 -3.24 -17.03
C LEU A 109 -12.10 -3.56 -17.81
N ASN A 110 -12.63 -4.77 -17.65
CA ASN A 110 -13.86 -5.20 -18.31
C ASN A 110 -15.06 -4.40 -17.82
N LYS A 111 -15.21 -4.21 -16.50
CA LYS A 111 -16.25 -3.33 -15.93
C LYS A 111 -16.19 -1.91 -16.51
N LEU A 112 -14.98 -1.37 -16.65
CA LEU A 112 -14.79 -0.05 -17.25
C LEU A 112 -15.20 -0.03 -18.73
N LYS A 113 -14.80 -1.03 -19.52
CA LYS A 113 -15.18 -1.17 -20.93
C LYS A 113 -16.69 -1.30 -21.13
N GLU A 114 -17.37 -2.06 -20.28
CA GLU A 114 -18.83 -2.17 -20.29
C GLU A 114 -19.50 -0.83 -20.00
N LYS A 115 -19.01 -0.09 -18.99
CA LYS A 115 -19.51 1.25 -18.68
C LYS A 115 -19.33 2.21 -19.87
N MET A 116 -18.15 2.24 -20.50
CA MET A 116 -17.87 3.08 -21.67
C MET A 116 -18.79 2.74 -22.85
N LYS A 117 -19.09 1.45 -23.05
CA LYS A 117 -20.03 0.99 -24.08
C LYS A 117 -21.46 1.46 -23.80
N ASN A 118 -21.91 1.33 -22.55
CA ASN A 118 -23.26 1.75 -22.13
C ASN A 118 -23.45 3.27 -22.23
N GLU A 119 -22.38 4.05 -22.04
CA GLU A 119 -22.38 5.51 -22.16
C GLU A 119 -22.16 6.02 -23.61
N ASN A 120 -22.05 5.12 -24.61
CA ASN A 120 -21.77 5.46 -26.02
C ASN A 120 -20.59 6.44 -26.18
N MET A 121 -19.52 6.21 -25.41
CA MET A 121 -18.38 7.13 -25.34
C MET A 121 -17.63 7.20 -26.69
N VAL A 122 -17.23 8.41 -27.10
CA VAL A 122 -16.50 8.61 -28.37
C VAL A 122 -15.10 7.98 -28.34
N PRO A 123 -14.56 7.48 -29.47
CA PRO A 123 -13.30 6.71 -29.49
C PRO A 123 -12.10 7.38 -28.81
N ASN A 124 -11.88 8.68 -29.02
CA ASN A 124 -10.77 9.41 -28.39
C ASN A 124 -10.90 9.48 -26.87
N MET A 125 -12.13 9.59 -26.36
CA MET A 125 -12.42 9.57 -24.92
C MET A 125 -12.26 8.17 -24.31
N CYS A 126 -12.52 7.11 -25.08
CA CYS A 126 -12.23 5.74 -24.65
C CYS A 126 -10.72 5.53 -24.43
N ILE A 127 -9.88 5.98 -25.37
CA ILE A 127 -8.41 5.82 -25.26
C ILE A 127 -7.88 6.57 -24.02
N SER A 128 -8.29 7.83 -23.82
CA SER A 128 -7.85 8.62 -22.67
C SER A 128 -8.32 8.01 -21.34
N THR A 129 -9.55 7.48 -21.30
CA THR A 129 -10.12 6.82 -20.12
C THR A 129 -9.39 5.53 -19.79
N LEU A 130 -9.08 4.70 -20.78
CA LEU A 130 -8.30 3.46 -20.62
C LEU A 130 -6.88 3.74 -20.12
N ASN A 131 -6.20 4.72 -20.72
CA ASN A 131 -4.84 5.11 -20.28
C ASN A 131 -4.84 5.65 -18.85
N ASN A 132 -5.82 6.48 -18.49
CA ASN A 132 -5.97 7.00 -17.13
C ASN A 132 -6.29 5.89 -16.12
N PHE A 133 -7.09 4.90 -16.52
CA PHE A 133 -7.38 3.73 -15.71
C PHE A 133 -6.12 2.91 -15.44
N GLN A 134 -5.35 2.55 -16.48
CA GLN A 134 -4.07 1.85 -16.34
C GLN A 134 -3.14 2.60 -15.39
N PHE A 135 -2.93 3.90 -15.64
CA PHE A 135 -2.06 4.72 -14.81
C PHE A 135 -2.48 4.74 -13.33
N LYS A 136 -3.78 4.90 -13.07
CA LYS A 136 -4.32 4.89 -11.70
C LYS A 136 -4.20 3.53 -11.03
N PHE A 137 -4.46 2.46 -11.78
CA PHE A 137 -4.33 1.09 -11.29
C PHE A 137 -2.88 0.81 -10.89
N ASP A 138 -1.93 1.07 -11.79
CA ASP A 138 -0.50 0.86 -11.56
C ASP A 138 -0.01 1.66 -10.36
N LYS A 139 -0.34 2.96 -10.32
CA LYS A 139 0.03 3.84 -9.20
C LYS A 139 -0.54 3.32 -7.88
N LYS A 140 -1.81 2.92 -7.85
CA LYS A 140 -2.46 2.40 -6.65
C LYS A 140 -1.79 1.13 -6.17
N SER A 141 -1.49 0.19 -7.07
CA SER A 141 -0.85 -1.09 -6.78
C SER A 141 0.59 -0.93 -6.26
N ILE A 142 1.38 -0.06 -6.89
CA ILE A 142 2.75 0.26 -6.44
C ILE A 142 2.73 0.95 -5.07
N CYS A 143 1.87 1.96 -4.90
CA CYS A 143 1.70 2.64 -3.61
C CYS A 143 1.28 1.68 -2.50
N ASN A 144 0.39 0.73 -2.81
CA ASN A 144 -0.08 -0.27 -1.86
C ASN A 144 1.07 -1.20 -1.44
N CYS A 145 1.90 -1.66 -2.39
CA CYS A 145 3.09 -2.46 -2.08
C CYS A 145 4.10 -1.69 -1.22
N ARG A 146 4.32 -0.41 -1.52
CA ARG A 146 5.15 0.48 -0.68
C ARG A 146 4.56 0.58 0.73
N PHE A 147 3.26 0.84 0.85
CA PHE A 147 2.61 1.01 2.15
C PHE A 147 2.64 -0.28 2.99
N ILE A 148 2.38 -1.44 2.38
CA ILE A 148 2.55 -2.76 3.01
C ILE A 148 3.98 -2.94 3.54
N GLY A 149 4.99 -2.58 2.74
CA GLY A 149 6.40 -2.63 3.14
C GLY A 149 6.71 -1.71 4.32
N GLU A 150 6.22 -0.47 4.30
CA GLU A 150 6.39 0.48 5.40
C GLU A 150 5.69 0.03 6.70
N LEU A 151 4.47 -0.50 6.59
CA LEU A 151 3.75 -1.09 7.73
C LEU A 151 4.55 -2.24 8.35
N PHE A 152 5.14 -3.11 7.54
CA PHE A 152 6.05 -4.14 8.06
C PHE A 152 7.28 -3.56 8.76
N ARG A 153 7.92 -2.53 8.18
CA ARG A 153 9.08 -1.87 8.80
C ARG A 153 8.75 -1.26 10.17
N MET A 154 7.51 -0.80 10.35
CA MET A 154 7.02 -0.27 11.64
C MET A 154 6.56 -1.36 12.63
N GLY A 155 6.73 -2.64 12.30
CA GLY A 155 6.28 -3.76 13.14
C GLY A 155 4.76 -4.00 13.11
N THR A 156 4.04 -3.31 12.22
CA THR A 156 2.59 -3.41 12.08
C THR A 156 2.18 -4.71 11.43
N PHE A 157 2.84 -5.16 10.36
CA PHE A 157 2.46 -6.42 9.68
C PHE A 157 3.41 -7.56 10.03
N PRO A 158 2.90 -8.79 10.23
CA PRO A 158 3.75 -9.93 10.52
C PRO A 158 4.51 -10.38 9.27
N LYS A 159 5.71 -10.95 9.48
CA LYS A 159 6.58 -11.46 8.41
C LYS A 159 5.86 -12.33 7.37
N LYS A 160 4.94 -13.19 7.82
CA LYS A 160 4.15 -14.09 6.95
C LYS A 160 3.39 -13.35 5.84
N VAL A 161 2.89 -12.14 6.11
CA VAL A 161 2.15 -11.34 5.12
C VAL A 161 3.10 -10.88 4.01
N ILE A 162 4.26 -10.34 4.39
CA ILE A 162 5.26 -9.86 3.43
C ILE A 162 5.85 -10.99 2.59
N LEU A 163 6.14 -12.14 3.22
CA LEU A 163 6.63 -13.32 2.51
C LEU A 163 5.60 -13.83 1.49
N SER A 164 4.31 -13.80 1.83
CA SER A 164 3.22 -14.10 0.89
C SER A 164 3.21 -13.12 -0.28
N CYS A 165 3.26 -11.81 -0.01
CA CYS A 165 3.30 -10.79 -1.07
C CYS A 165 4.50 -10.98 -2.01
N ILE A 166 5.71 -11.22 -1.48
CA ILE A 166 6.90 -11.49 -2.29
C ILE A 166 6.72 -12.75 -3.12
N THR A 167 6.17 -13.81 -2.53
CA THR A 167 5.94 -15.08 -3.22
C THR A 167 4.97 -14.90 -4.37
N ASP A 168 3.85 -14.20 -4.16
CA ASP A 168 2.83 -13.93 -5.18
C ASP A 168 3.39 -13.03 -6.31
N LEU A 169 4.16 -12.00 -5.96
CA LEU A 169 4.82 -11.13 -6.94
C LEU A 169 5.97 -11.81 -7.71
N SER A 170 6.46 -12.96 -7.22
CA SER A 170 7.53 -13.73 -7.87
C SER A 170 7.00 -14.85 -8.78
N LYS A 171 5.68 -15.08 -8.81
CA LYS A 171 5.06 -16.07 -9.70
C LYS A 171 5.21 -15.65 -11.16
N GLU A 172 5.24 -16.64 -12.05
CA GLU A 172 5.17 -16.42 -13.50
C GLU A 172 3.81 -15.80 -13.84
N ILE A 173 3.81 -14.56 -14.34
CA ILE A 173 2.62 -13.88 -14.84
C ILE A 173 2.99 -13.19 -16.15
N ASN A 174 2.18 -13.43 -17.19
CA ASN A 174 2.40 -12.87 -18.53
C ASN A 174 1.73 -11.49 -18.71
N GLU A 175 0.67 -11.20 -17.95
CA GLU A 175 -0.08 -9.94 -18.04
C GLU A 175 0.40 -8.94 -16.97
N ASN A 176 0.58 -7.67 -17.37
CA ASN A 176 1.06 -6.59 -16.48
C ASN A 176 2.40 -6.90 -15.78
N ILE A 177 3.30 -7.62 -16.46
CA ILE A 177 4.63 -7.99 -15.93
C ILE A 177 5.42 -6.77 -15.43
N GLU A 178 5.35 -5.62 -16.13
CA GLU A 178 6.02 -4.40 -15.67
C GLU A 178 5.52 -3.95 -14.30
N LEU A 179 4.20 -3.92 -14.09
CA LEU A 179 3.61 -3.56 -12.81
C LEU A 179 4.05 -4.54 -11.72
N GLN A 180 3.96 -5.85 -11.99
CA GLN A 180 4.34 -6.89 -11.03
C GLN A 180 5.82 -6.75 -10.62
N MET A 181 6.72 -6.57 -11.58
CA MET A 181 8.15 -6.38 -11.31
C MET A 181 8.42 -5.07 -10.56
N ASN A 182 7.67 -4.00 -10.85
CA ASN A 182 7.79 -2.74 -10.12
C ASN A 182 7.33 -2.88 -8.66
N CYS A 183 6.20 -3.55 -8.42
CA CYS A 183 5.72 -3.90 -7.09
C CYS A 183 6.74 -4.77 -6.33
N LEU A 184 7.33 -5.78 -6.98
CA LEU A 184 8.37 -6.63 -6.39
C LEU A 184 9.63 -5.84 -6.03
N CYS A 185 10.10 -4.96 -6.93
CA CYS A 185 11.21 -4.07 -6.65
C CYS A 185 10.90 -3.16 -5.45
N THR A 186 9.71 -2.56 -5.45
CA THR A 186 9.26 -1.63 -4.41
C THR A 186 9.24 -2.29 -3.03
N ILE A 187 8.65 -3.49 -2.92
CA ILE A 187 8.57 -4.17 -1.62
C ILE A 187 9.96 -4.64 -1.16
N LEU A 188 10.78 -5.22 -2.05
CA LEU A 188 12.11 -5.73 -1.71
C LEU A 188 13.06 -4.62 -1.21
N GLN A 189 13.01 -3.43 -1.80
CA GLN A 189 13.82 -2.29 -1.34
C GLN A 189 13.53 -1.94 0.13
N LEU A 190 12.27 -2.03 0.55
CA LEU A 190 11.86 -1.68 1.92
C LEU A 190 12.12 -2.80 2.92
N VAL A 191 11.80 -4.04 2.54
CA VAL A 191 11.75 -5.16 3.49
C VAL A 191 13.00 -6.04 3.44
N GLY A 192 13.77 -5.98 2.35
CA GLY A 192 14.98 -6.78 2.14
C GLY A 192 16.03 -6.60 3.24
N PRO A 193 16.36 -5.38 3.70
CA PRO A 193 17.28 -5.16 4.82
C PRO A 193 16.86 -5.83 6.15
N ILE A 194 15.57 -6.07 6.33
CA ILE A 194 15.03 -6.72 7.53
C ILE A 194 14.91 -8.23 7.32
N LEU A 195 14.34 -8.66 6.19
CA LEU A 195 14.05 -10.07 5.92
C LEU A 195 15.30 -10.89 5.60
N SER A 196 16.30 -10.32 4.93
CA SER A 196 17.54 -11.02 4.56
C SER A 196 18.32 -11.56 5.77
N LYS A 197 18.06 -11.04 6.97
CA LYS A 197 18.63 -11.55 8.22
C LYS A 197 18.13 -12.96 8.57
N THR A 198 16.96 -13.36 8.05
CA THR A 198 16.32 -14.64 8.38
C THR A 198 15.84 -15.44 7.17
N TYR A 199 15.80 -14.85 5.97
CA TYR A 199 15.30 -15.49 4.76
C TYR A 199 16.22 -15.25 3.57
N ASP A 200 16.38 -16.28 2.74
CA ASP A 200 17.05 -16.14 1.45
C ASP A 200 16.15 -15.40 0.45
N LEU A 201 16.67 -14.32 -0.12
CA LEU A 201 16.00 -13.49 -1.11
C LEU A 201 16.58 -13.68 -2.53
N ASN A 202 17.42 -14.69 -2.75
CA ASN A 202 17.99 -15.02 -4.06
C ASN A 202 16.90 -15.26 -5.11
N LYS A 203 15.90 -16.08 -4.81
CA LYS A 203 14.82 -16.43 -5.77
C LYS A 203 14.08 -15.20 -6.32
N PRO A 204 13.50 -14.31 -5.49
CA PRO A 204 12.82 -13.13 -6.01
C PRO A 204 13.78 -12.16 -6.73
N VAL A 205 15.03 -12.02 -6.29
CA VAL A 205 16.02 -11.16 -6.98
C VAL A 205 16.41 -11.74 -8.35
N ASN A 206 16.64 -13.04 -8.44
CA ASN A 206 17.00 -13.70 -9.70
C ASN A 206 15.86 -13.60 -10.72
N LYS A 207 14.59 -13.66 -10.29
CA LYS A 207 13.42 -13.39 -11.13
C LYS A 207 13.45 -11.98 -11.73
N LEU A 208 13.78 -10.97 -10.93
CA LEU A 208 13.94 -9.60 -11.43
C LEU A 208 15.09 -9.50 -12.44
N VAL A 209 16.24 -10.09 -12.13
CA VAL A 209 17.43 -10.00 -12.99
C VAL A 209 17.21 -10.72 -14.32
N SER A 210 16.55 -11.87 -14.35
CA SER A 210 16.25 -12.58 -15.60
C SER A 210 15.29 -11.80 -16.51
N SER A 211 14.42 -10.97 -15.93
CA SER A 211 13.47 -10.14 -16.68
C SER A 211 14.12 -8.95 -17.41
N LEU A 212 15.37 -8.59 -17.09
CA LEU A 212 16.09 -7.48 -17.75
C LEU A 212 16.32 -7.71 -19.25
N ASN A 213 16.33 -8.97 -19.70
CA ASN A 213 16.52 -9.32 -21.10
C ASN A 213 15.29 -8.99 -21.97
N ASN A 214 14.17 -8.58 -21.37
CA ASN A 214 12.96 -8.22 -22.10
C ASN A 214 13.10 -6.82 -22.74
N HIS A 215 13.20 -6.78 -24.07
CA HIS A 215 13.41 -5.54 -24.84
C HIS A 215 12.30 -4.48 -24.67
N GLY A 216 11.07 -4.89 -24.32
CA GLY A 216 9.93 -3.98 -24.11
C GLY A 216 9.91 -3.24 -22.76
N MET A 217 10.84 -3.53 -21.85
CA MET A 217 10.81 -3.01 -20.49
C MET A 217 11.23 -1.54 -20.39
N SER A 218 10.45 -0.74 -19.66
CA SER A 218 10.75 0.68 -19.38
C SER A 218 12.10 0.90 -18.65
N SER A 219 12.80 1.98 -19.01
CA SER A 219 14.10 2.35 -18.42
C SER A 219 14.01 2.57 -16.90
N SER A 220 12.89 3.13 -16.43
CA SER A 220 12.63 3.33 -15.00
C SER A 220 12.58 2.01 -14.24
N LEU A 221 11.91 0.99 -14.79
CA LEU A 221 11.85 -0.33 -14.17
C LEU A 221 13.22 -1.03 -14.18
N LYS A 222 13.98 -0.92 -15.27
CA LYS A 222 15.36 -1.43 -15.32
C LYS A 222 16.22 -0.81 -14.22
N CYS A 223 16.11 0.50 -13.98
CA CYS A 223 16.82 1.18 -12.89
C CYS A 223 16.46 0.60 -11.52
N LEU A 224 15.16 0.39 -11.25
CA LEU A 224 14.68 -0.23 -10.00
C LEU A 224 15.24 -1.65 -9.81
N ILE A 225 15.25 -2.47 -10.87
CA ILE A 225 15.81 -3.83 -10.82
C ILE A 225 17.32 -3.77 -10.52
N HIS A 226 18.06 -2.89 -11.18
CA HIS A 226 19.49 -2.71 -10.91
C HIS A 226 19.76 -2.25 -9.47
N GLN A 227 18.91 -1.37 -8.92
CA GLN A 227 19.00 -0.96 -7.53
C GLN A 227 18.80 -2.15 -6.58
N VAL A 228 17.76 -2.97 -6.78
CA VAL A 228 17.52 -4.17 -5.96
C VAL A 228 18.68 -5.15 -6.07
N LYS A 229 19.18 -5.41 -7.30
CA LYS A 229 20.37 -6.25 -7.53
C LYS A 229 21.58 -5.74 -6.75
N ARG A 230 21.82 -4.42 -6.75
CA ARG A 230 22.91 -3.79 -6.00
C ARG A 230 22.74 -3.92 -4.49
N MET A 231 21.53 -3.69 -3.97
CA MET A 231 21.23 -3.88 -2.55
C MET A 231 21.50 -5.34 -2.14
N HIS A 232 21.03 -6.30 -2.94
CA HIS A 232 21.24 -7.72 -2.71
C HIS A 232 22.74 -8.09 -2.71
N SER A 233 23.51 -7.66 -3.71
CA SER A 233 24.95 -7.99 -3.80
C SER A 233 25.78 -7.38 -2.66
N LYS A 234 25.32 -6.27 -2.07
CA LYS A 234 25.94 -5.65 -0.89
C LYS A 234 25.44 -6.24 0.44
N GLY A 235 24.66 -7.33 0.41
CA GLY A 235 24.12 -7.98 1.60
C GLY A 235 23.02 -7.18 2.29
N TRP A 236 22.22 -6.44 1.52
CA TRP A 236 21.09 -5.62 1.99
C TRP A 236 21.44 -4.57 3.06
N LYS A 237 22.70 -4.13 3.10
CA LYS A 237 23.13 -3.04 3.98
C LYS A 237 22.44 -1.75 3.54
N ASN A 238 21.86 -1.02 4.49
CA ASN A 238 21.26 0.29 4.23
C ASN A 238 22.35 1.26 3.74
N GLU A 239 22.41 1.50 2.43
CA GLU A 239 22.94 2.76 1.93
C GLU A 239 21.93 3.80 2.39
N GLY A 240 22.34 4.74 3.26
CA GLY A 240 21.45 5.73 3.85
C GLY A 240 20.49 6.32 2.82
N ASN A 241 19.21 6.41 3.19
CA ASN A 241 18.11 6.91 2.39
C ASN A 241 18.55 8.13 1.53
N CYS A 242 18.76 7.95 0.23
CA CYS A 242 18.57 9.05 -0.70
C CYS A 242 17.06 9.15 -0.91
N PHE A 243 16.45 10.07 -0.16
CA PHE A 243 15.07 10.51 -0.32
C PHE A 243 14.85 11.16 -1.68
#